data_AF-A0A5P8M1S7-F1
#
_entry.id   AF-A0A5P8M1S7-F1
#
_cell.length_a   1.000
_cell.length_b   1.000
_cell.length_c   1.000
_cell.angle_alpha   90.00
_cell.angle_beta   90.00
_cell.angle_gamma   90.00
#
_symmetry.space_group_name_H-M   'P 1'
#
loop_
_entity.id
_entity.type
_entity.pdbx_description
1 polymer ?
#
loop_
_entity_poly.entity_id
_entity_poly.type
_entity_poly.pdbx_seq_one_letter_code
_entity_poly.pdbx_strand_id
1 'polypeptide(L)'
;MQQAPLAQIGQGRFSAEAVHYLYRVDDWGEFELYLFTFFALDMHLADERRLFKVALNRSQKYSTFRGAPLLRFDITHNQLFIEMRKQAYPVAKNDLTIYAALLEDRPNAQHEIYYRFIQAWWLYRTNQQTAAANAAATTVQLAAALRLHHLAQFAQDTLTAVATHGPEYDQSFFELLIE
;
A
#
# COMPACT_ATOMS: atom_id res chain seq x y z
N MET A 1 -8.67 -20.92 5.92
CA MET A 1 -8.86 -20.57 4.50
C MET A 1 -7.60 -20.96 3.76
N GLN A 2 -7.70 -21.80 2.72
CA GLN A 2 -6.55 -22.17 1.89
C GLN A 2 -6.12 -20.96 1.05
N GLN A 3 -4.87 -20.52 1.19
CA GLN A 3 -4.26 -19.52 0.32
C GLN A 3 -4.23 -20.09 -1.10
N ALA A 4 -4.84 -19.36 -2.05
CA ALA A 4 -4.78 -19.73 -3.46
C ALA A 4 -3.31 -19.76 -3.93
N PRO A 5 -2.90 -20.75 -4.75
CA PRO A 5 -1.53 -20.84 -5.23
C PRO A 5 -1.13 -19.57 -6.00
N LEU A 6 0.09 -19.12 -5.69
CA LEU A 6 0.74 -17.85 -6.02
C LEU A 6 0.69 -17.42 -7.50
N ALA A 7 0.41 -18.32 -8.42
CA ALA A 7 0.39 -18.05 -9.86
C ALA A 7 -0.89 -17.35 -10.36
N GLN A 8 -1.95 -17.26 -9.55
CA GLN A 8 -3.28 -16.83 -10.03
C GLN A 8 -3.66 -15.38 -9.71
N ILE A 9 -2.85 -14.66 -8.92
CA ILE A 9 -3.13 -13.26 -8.53
C ILE A 9 -2.55 -12.31 -9.59
N GLY A 10 -3.33 -11.29 -9.99
CA GLY A 10 -2.98 -10.37 -11.08
C GLY A 10 -3.36 -10.89 -12.48
N GLN A 11 -4.15 -11.97 -12.54
CA GLN A 11 -4.66 -12.57 -13.78
C GLN A 11 -6.07 -12.09 -14.15
N GLY A 12 -6.67 -11.19 -13.38
CA GLY A 12 -7.98 -10.61 -13.63
C GLY A 12 -9.15 -11.61 -13.49
N ARG A 13 -8.94 -12.74 -12.83
CA ARG A 13 -9.91 -13.84 -12.77
C ARG A 13 -11.21 -13.46 -12.05
N PHE A 14 -11.08 -12.63 -11.02
CA PHE A 14 -12.17 -12.17 -10.17
C PHE A 14 -12.44 -10.67 -10.34
N SER A 15 -11.51 -9.92 -10.93
CA SER A 15 -11.66 -8.48 -11.14
C SER A 15 -12.27 -8.07 -12.48
N ALA A 16 -12.49 -8.99 -13.43
CA ALA A 16 -12.88 -8.64 -14.80
C ALA A 16 -14.11 -7.73 -14.88
N GLU A 17 -15.19 -8.07 -14.14
CA GLU A 17 -16.41 -7.26 -14.09
C GLU A 17 -16.19 -5.91 -13.40
N ALA A 18 -15.40 -5.88 -12.33
CA ALA A 18 -15.04 -4.65 -11.64
C ALA A 18 -14.24 -3.72 -12.55
N VAL A 19 -13.23 -4.24 -13.26
CA VAL A 19 -12.43 -3.47 -14.23
C VAL A 19 -13.31 -2.91 -15.34
N HIS A 20 -14.17 -3.75 -15.92
CA HIS A 20 -15.08 -3.35 -16.98
C HIS A 20 -16.05 -2.24 -16.52
N TYR A 21 -16.59 -2.36 -15.31
CA TYR A 21 -17.43 -1.33 -14.70
C TYR A 21 -16.64 -0.02 -14.47
N LEU A 22 -15.46 -0.10 -13.84
CA LEU A 22 -14.62 1.05 -13.50
C LEU A 22 -14.18 1.85 -14.73
N TYR A 23 -14.01 1.21 -15.89
CA TYR A 23 -13.72 1.90 -17.15
C TYR A 23 -14.91 2.61 -17.78
N ARG A 24 -16.15 2.25 -17.42
CA ARG A 24 -17.36 2.86 -17.98
C ARG A 24 -17.90 4.02 -17.14
N VAL A 25 -17.46 4.14 -15.89
CA VAL A 25 -17.91 5.22 -14.99
C VAL A 25 -17.03 6.45 -15.20
N ASP A 26 -17.64 7.54 -15.67
CA ASP A 26 -16.92 8.78 -15.99
C ASP A 26 -16.45 9.54 -14.73
N ASP A 27 -17.29 9.59 -13.68
CA ASP A 27 -16.97 10.22 -12.40
C ASP A 27 -17.09 9.23 -11.24
N TRP A 28 -15.94 8.80 -10.72
CA TRP A 28 -15.89 7.85 -9.61
C TRP A 28 -16.31 8.51 -8.32
N GLY A 29 -17.31 7.95 -7.66
CA GLY A 29 -17.64 8.21 -6.28
C GLY A 29 -16.81 7.34 -5.33
N GLU A 30 -17.22 7.34 -4.06
CA GLU A 30 -16.59 6.55 -3.00
C GLU A 30 -16.74 5.05 -3.24
N PHE A 31 -17.88 4.62 -3.81
CA PHE A 31 -18.11 3.22 -4.17
C PHE A 31 -17.07 2.70 -5.16
N GLU A 32 -16.81 3.42 -6.26
CA GLU A 32 -15.82 3.03 -7.27
C GLU A 32 -14.40 3.00 -6.69
N LEU A 33 -14.08 3.93 -5.78
CA LEU A 33 -12.79 3.95 -5.10
C LEU A 33 -12.58 2.70 -4.23
N TYR A 34 -13.58 2.31 -3.43
CA TYR A 34 -13.51 1.05 -2.68
C TYR A 34 -13.46 -0.17 -3.60
N LEU A 35 -14.27 -0.18 -4.66
CA LEU A 35 -14.27 -1.27 -5.63
C LEU A 35 -12.88 -1.46 -6.26
N PHE A 36 -12.22 -0.36 -6.64
CA PHE A 36 -10.83 -0.42 -7.07
C PHE A 36 -9.94 -1.03 -5.99
N THR A 37 -9.98 -0.51 -4.75
CA THR A 37 -9.15 -0.99 -3.64
C THR A 37 -9.31 -2.49 -3.37
N PHE A 38 -10.53 -3.02 -3.39
CA PHE A 38 -10.78 -4.45 -3.17
C PHE A 38 -10.21 -5.34 -4.27
N PHE A 39 -10.27 -4.90 -5.53
CA PHE A 39 -9.95 -5.73 -6.68
C PHE A 39 -8.55 -5.48 -7.25
N ALA A 40 -7.87 -4.39 -6.88
CA ALA A 40 -6.58 -3.97 -7.44
C ALA A 40 -5.54 -5.08 -7.45
N LEU A 41 -5.50 -5.91 -6.40
CA LEU A 41 -4.55 -7.03 -6.31
C LEU A 41 -4.74 -8.08 -7.40
N ASP A 42 -5.98 -8.33 -7.83
CA ASP A 42 -6.30 -9.36 -8.84
C ASP A 42 -6.25 -8.82 -10.27
N MET A 43 -6.35 -7.50 -10.47
CA MET A 43 -6.36 -6.87 -11.79
C MET A 43 -5.09 -7.17 -12.60
N HIS A 44 -5.24 -7.23 -13.92
CA HIS A 44 -4.10 -7.22 -14.83
C HIS A 44 -3.23 -5.99 -14.60
N LEU A 45 -1.90 -6.17 -14.66
CA LEU A 45 -0.92 -5.14 -14.34
C LEU A 45 -1.19 -3.78 -15.02
N ALA A 46 -1.53 -3.81 -16.30
CA ALA A 46 -1.77 -2.59 -17.08
C ALA A 46 -3.06 -1.87 -16.64
N ASP A 47 -4.11 -2.63 -16.36
CA ASP A 47 -5.40 -2.09 -15.92
C ASP A 47 -5.29 -1.54 -14.50
N GLU A 48 -4.72 -2.33 -13.59
CA GLU A 48 -4.46 -1.94 -12.21
C GLU A 48 -3.74 -0.59 -12.17
N ARG A 49 -2.59 -0.47 -12.84
CA ARG A 49 -1.78 0.75 -12.78
C ARG A 49 -2.48 1.96 -13.40
N ARG A 50 -3.29 1.74 -14.44
CA ARG A 50 -4.07 2.81 -15.08
C ARG A 50 -5.18 3.27 -14.14
N LEU A 51 -5.91 2.32 -13.56
CA LEU A 51 -7.03 2.57 -12.66
C LEU A 51 -6.55 3.16 -11.32
N PHE A 52 -5.36 2.80 -10.83
CA PHE A 52 -4.72 3.46 -9.68
C PHE A 52 -4.56 4.97 -9.90
N LYS A 53 -4.07 5.39 -11.06
CA LYS A 53 -3.93 6.82 -11.38
C LYS A 53 -5.29 7.53 -11.42
N VAL A 54 -6.32 6.86 -11.92
CA VAL A 54 -7.69 7.37 -11.91
C VAL A 54 -8.18 7.48 -10.47
N ALA A 55 -8.05 6.43 -9.66
CA ALA A 55 -8.45 6.41 -8.26
C ALA A 55 -7.75 7.51 -7.44
N LEU A 56 -6.44 7.71 -7.63
CA LEU A 56 -5.67 8.75 -6.94
C LEU A 56 -6.13 10.17 -7.32
N ASN A 57 -6.45 10.40 -8.59
CA ASN A 57 -6.97 11.69 -9.04
C ASN A 57 -8.40 11.91 -8.51
N ARG A 58 -9.28 10.92 -8.67
CA ARG A 58 -10.68 11.01 -8.26
C ARG A 58 -10.85 11.09 -6.74
N SER A 59 -9.97 10.45 -5.97
CA SER A 59 -9.97 10.55 -4.50
C SER A 59 -9.61 11.94 -3.98
N GLN A 60 -9.00 12.82 -4.80
CA GLN A 60 -8.64 14.18 -4.38
C GLN A 60 -9.87 14.99 -3.95
N LYS A 61 -11.04 14.80 -4.59
CA LYS A 61 -12.26 15.52 -4.19
C LYS A 61 -12.72 15.19 -2.77
N TYR A 62 -12.19 14.11 -2.19
CA TYR A 62 -12.47 13.70 -0.82
C TYR A 62 -11.50 14.24 0.23
N SER A 63 -10.40 14.90 -0.18
CA SER A 63 -9.41 15.42 0.78
C SER A 63 -9.98 16.46 1.75
N THR A 64 -11.04 17.18 1.33
CA THR A 64 -11.70 18.23 2.12
C THR A 64 -12.83 17.74 3.00
N PHE A 65 -13.35 16.52 2.79
CA PHE A 65 -14.40 15.99 3.66
C PHE A 65 -13.76 15.45 4.94
N ARG A 66 -14.14 16.05 6.07
CA ARG A 66 -13.66 15.61 7.40
C ARG A 66 -14.09 14.17 7.73
N GLY A 67 -15.19 13.71 7.13
CA GLY A 67 -15.73 12.36 7.31
C GLY A 67 -15.51 11.42 6.12
N ALA A 68 -14.89 11.86 5.03
CA ALA A 68 -14.41 10.92 4.02
C ALA A 68 -13.07 10.38 4.53
N PRO A 69 -12.96 9.05 4.68
CA PRO A 69 -11.91 8.44 5.47
C PRO A 69 -10.58 8.54 4.73
N LEU A 70 -9.57 7.99 5.36
CA LEU A 70 -8.19 7.94 4.93
C LEU A 70 -8.00 7.21 3.58
N LEU A 71 -9.08 6.87 2.88
CA LEU A 71 -9.18 6.27 1.55
C LEU A 71 -8.08 6.66 0.56
N ARG A 72 -7.67 7.93 0.48
CA ARG A 72 -6.56 8.31 -0.42
C ARG A 72 -5.21 7.77 0.06
N PHE A 73 -4.98 7.78 1.38
CA PHE A 73 -3.87 7.05 1.98
C PHE A 73 -4.01 5.55 1.79
N ASP A 74 -5.20 4.97 2.00
CA ASP A 74 -5.44 3.53 1.86
C ASP A 74 -5.12 3.04 0.45
N ILE A 75 -5.64 3.75 -0.56
CA ILE A 75 -5.35 3.50 -1.98
C ILE A 75 -3.84 3.56 -2.23
N THR A 76 -3.14 4.55 -1.68
CA THR A 76 -1.69 4.72 -1.88
C THR A 76 -0.89 3.64 -1.14
N HIS A 77 -1.28 3.30 0.08
CA HIS A 77 -0.70 2.22 0.88
C HIS A 77 -0.84 0.88 0.17
N ASN A 78 -2.05 0.53 -0.26
CA ASN A 78 -2.34 -0.72 -0.94
C ASN A 78 -1.58 -0.81 -2.27
N GLN A 79 -1.49 0.30 -3.00
CA GLN A 79 -0.67 0.35 -4.21
C GLN A 79 0.79 0.02 -3.90
N LEU A 80 1.36 0.64 -2.86
CA LEU A 80 2.75 0.41 -2.48
C LEU A 80 3.00 -1.05 -2.12
N PHE A 81 2.09 -1.69 -1.38
CA PHE A 81 2.19 -3.12 -1.09
C PHE A 81 2.14 -3.97 -2.37
N ILE A 82 1.27 -3.63 -3.33
CA ILE A 82 1.20 -4.29 -4.63
C ILE A 82 2.52 -4.14 -5.40
N GLU A 83 3.07 -2.92 -5.50
CA GLU A 83 4.30 -2.66 -6.24
C GLU A 83 5.52 -3.32 -5.58
N MET A 84 5.59 -3.28 -4.25
CA MET A 84 6.64 -3.94 -3.49
C MET A 84 6.59 -5.46 -3.65
N ARG A 85 5.40 -6.06 -3.62
CA ARG A 85 5.20 -7.49 -3.91
C ARG A 85 5.62 -7.86 -5.33
N LYS A 86 5.33 -6.99 -6.32
CA LYS A 86 5.76 -7.16 -7.71
C LYS A 86 7.27 -6.93 -7.89
N GLN A 87 7.98 -6.53 -6.83
CA GLN A 87 9.38 -6.12 -6.87
C GLN A 87 9.62 -4.93 -7.83
N ALA A 88 8.58 -4.13 -8.07
CA ALA A 88 8.63 -2.93 -8.92
C ALA A 88 9.21 -1.74 -8.14
N TYR A 89 10.39 -1.91 -7.53
CA TYR A 89 10.98 -0.94 -6.61
C TYR A 89 11.16 0.48 -7.18
N PRO A 90 11.46 0.68 -8.48
CA PRO A 90 11.48 2.01 -9.06
C PRO A 90 10.10 2.69 -9.07
N VAL A 91 9.02 1.92 -9.27
CA VAL A 91 7.64 2.43 -9.22
C VAL A 91 7.24 2.71 -7.78
N ALA A 92 7.51 1.77 -6.87
CA ALA A 92 7.26 1.95 -5.44
C ALA A 92 7.95 3.20 -4.88
N LYS A 93 9.16 3.53 -5.34
CA LYS A 93 9.85 4.78 -4.94
C LYS A 93 9.06 6.04 -5.32
N ASN A 94 8.44 6.06 -6.51
CA ASN A 94 7.62 7.18 -6.94
C ASN A 94 6.34 7.27 -6.08
N ASP A 95 5.71 6.14 -5.81
CA ASP A 95 4.49 6.10 -5.00
C ASP A 95 4.78 6.44 -3.52
N LEU A 96 5.98 6.12 -3.00
CA LEU A 96 6.44 6.57 -1.68
C LEU A 96 6.51 8.10 -1.61
N THR A 97 6.92 8.75 -2.70
CA THR A 97 6.95 10.22 -2.77
C THR A 97 5.55 10.81 -2.76
N ILE A 98 4.60 10.15 -3.43
CA ILE A 98 3.17 10.51 -3.37
C ILE A 98 2.66 10.38 -1.92
N TYR A 99 2.95 9.27 -1.25
CA TYR A 99 2.50 9.03 0.12
C TYR A 99 3.07 10.08 1.09
N ALA A 100 4.37 10.39 0.98
CA ALA A 100 5.00 11.44 1.77
C ALA A 100 4.31 12.81 1.57
N ALA A 101 4.02 13.19 0.32
CA ALA A 101 3.32 14.45 0.03
C ALA A 101 1.89 14.47 0.60
N LEU A 102 1.19 13.34 0.63
CA LEU A 102 -0.11 13.24 1.28
C LEU A 102 0.00 13.46 2.81
N LEU A 103 1.05 12.94 3.44
CA LEU A 103 1.30 13.12 4.88
C LEU A 103 1.69 14.56 5.22
N GLU A 104 2.40 15.26 4.33
CA GLU A 104 2.70 16.68 4.47
C GLU A 104 1.43 17.54 4.40
N ASP A 105 0.53 17.23 3.46
CA ASP A 105 -0.75 17.95 3.28
C ASP A 105 -1.73 17.67 4.43
N ARG A 106 -1.85 16.41 4.85
CA ARG A 106 -2.80 15.96 5.88
C ARG A 106 -2.12 15.00 6.86
N PRO A 107 -1.40 15.52 7.87
CA PRO A 107 -0.69 14.69 8.84
C PRO A 107 -1.60 13.65 9.50
N ASN A 108 -1.15 12.41 9.50
CA ASN A 108 -1.82 11.31 10.17
C ASN A 108 -0.78 10.36 10.81
N ALA A 109 -0.88 10.15 12.11
CA ALA A 109 0.11 9.40 12.87
C ALA A 109 0.19 7.91 12.47
N GLN A 110 -0.94 7.30 12.15
CA GLN A 110 -0.99 5.90 11.75
C GLN A 110 -0.39 5.70 10.36
N HIS A 111 -0.77 6.54 9.39
CA HIS A 111 -0.19 6.48 8.05
C HIS A 111 1.28 6.89 8.00
N GLU A 112 1.73 7.77 8.89
CA GLU A 112 3.16 8.06 9.07
C GLU A 112 3.95 6.79 9.44
N ILE A 113 3.41 5.95 10.32
CA ILE A 113 4.04 4.67 10.69
C ILE A 113 4.05 3.71 9.51
N TYR A 114 2.92 3.57 8.79
CA TYR A 114 2.87 2.72 7.59
C TYR A 114 3.84 3.19 6.51
N TYR A 115 3.92 4.50 6.25
CA TYR A 115 4.86 5.06 5.29
C TYR A 115 6.31 4.71 5.66
N ARG A 116 6.70 4.91 6.92
CA ARG A 116 8.07 4.58 7.39
C ARG A 116 8.35 3.09 7.35
N PHE A 117 7.37 2.26 7.67
CA PHE A 117 7.46 0.81 7.53
C PHE A 117 7.74 0.40 6.07
N ILE A 118 6.94 0.88 5.11
CA ILE A 118 7.12 0.57 3.68
C ILE A 118 8.45 1.12 3.18
N GLN A 119 8.85 2.32 3.63
CA GLN A 119 10.15 2.90 3.29
C GLN A 119 11.31 2.02 3.77
N ALA A 120 11.26 1.53 5.01
CA ALA A 120 12.27 0.62 5.55
C ALA A 120 12.34 -0.68 4.74
N TRP A 121 11.18 -1.24 4.39
CA TRP A 121 11.10 -2.42 3.52
C TRP A 121 11.72 -2.15 2.14
N TRP A 122 11.40 -1.02 1.51
CA TRP A 122 12.00 -0.61 0.24
C TRP A 122 13.52 -0.44 0.33
N LEU A 123 14.04 0.11 1.44
CA LEU A 123 15.48 0.25 1.67
C LEU A 123 16.17 -1.13 1.78
N TYR A 124 15.56 -2.09 2.48
CA TYR A 124 16.08 -3.47 2.54
C TYR A 124 16.18 -4.09 1.15
N ARG A 125 15.12 -3.94 0.34
CA ARG A 125 15.03 -4.54 -1.00
C ARG A 125 15.88 -3.83 -2.06
N THR A 126 16.33 -2.61 -1.78
CA THR A 126 17.23 -1.84 -2.65
C THR A 126 18.68 -1.79 -2.17
N ASN A 127 19.08 -2.77 -1.34
CA ASN A 127 20.45 -2.96 -0.84
C ASN A 127 20.98 -1.82 0.04
N GLN A 128 20.11 -1.07 0.70
CA GLN A 128 20.47 0.01 1.63
C GLN A 128 20.36 -0.45 3.09
N GLN A 129 21.03 -1.56 3.41
CA GLN A 129 20.87 -2.32 4.66
C GLN A 129 20.97 -1.47 5.94
N THR A 130 22.00 -0.63 6.08
CA THR A 130 22.19 0.22 7.27
C THR A 130 21.10 1.26 7.42
N ALA A 131 20.70 1.90 6.32
CA ALA A 131 19.61 2.88 6.33
C ALA A 131 18.27 2.19 6.64
N ALA A 132 18.04 1.00 6.08
CA ALA A 132 16.86 0.18 6.32
C ALA A 132 16.72 -0.21 7.80
N ALA A 133 17.81 -0.69 8.42
CA ALA A 133 17.81 -1.07 9.84
C ALA A 133 17.49 0.10 10.77
N ASN A 134 18.05 1.29 10.48
CA ASN A 134 17.74 2.50 11.24
C ASN A 134 16.28 2.93 11.06
N ALA A 135 15.79 2.96 9.80
CA ALA A 135 14.40 3.27 9.50
C ALA A 135 13.43 2.29 10.18
N ALA A 136 13.76 0.99 10.20
CA ALA A 136 12.98 -0.03 10.86
C ALA A 136 12.90 0.20 12.37
N ALA A 137 14.05 0.38 13.03
CA ALA A 137 14.10 0.60 14.48
C ALA A 137 13.32 1.85 14.89
N THR A 138 13.49 2.96 14.16
CA THR A 138 12.79 4.22 14.45
C THR A 138 11.29 4.13 14.20
N THR A 139 10.84 3.35 13.21
CA THR A 139 9.42 3.07 12.95
C THR A 139 8.77 2.36 14.15
N VAL A 140 9.39 1.28 14.62
CA VAL A 140 8.90 0.51 15.78
C VAL A 140 8.86 1.38 17.03
N GLN A 141 9.92 2.16 17.28
CA GLN A 141 9.99 3.08 18.42
C GLN A 141 8.90 4.15 18.38
N LEU A 142 8.66 4.77 17.22
CA LEU A 142 7.61 5.78 17.05
C LEU A 142 6.22 5.18 17.32
N ALA A 143 5.93 4.03 16.71
CA ALA A 143 4.65 3.33 16.91
C ALA A 143 4.42 2.99 18.39
N ALA A 144 5.45 2.48 19.07
CA ALA A 144 5.39 2.17 20.50
C ALA A 144 5.19 3.44 21.36
N ALA A 145 5.90 4.53 21.06
CA ALA A 145 5.79 5.80 21.78
C ALA A 145 4.38 6.42 21.67
N LEU A 146 3.72 6.23 20.53
CA LEU A 146 2.34 6.65 20.29
C LEU A 146 1.29 5.67 20.81
N ARG A 147 1.71 4.59 21.48
CA ARG A 147 0.84 3.51 22.02
C ARG A 147 0.05 2.77 20.94
N LEU A 148 0.54 2.78 19.70
CA LEU A 148 0.00 1.99 18.59
C LEU A 148 0.67 0.60 18.60
N HIS A 149 0.46 -0.14 19.68
CA HIS A 149 1.18 -1.38 19.99
C HIS A 149 1.03 -2.45 18.91
N HIS A 150 -0.15 -2.56 18.30
CA HIS A 150 -0.39 -3.46 17.16
C HIS A 150 0.55 -3.15 15.99
N LEU A 151 0.68 -1.87 15.62
CA LEU A 151 1.55 -1.44 14.51
C LEU A 151 3.03 -1.57 14.85
N ALA A 152 3.41 -1.32 16.10
CA ALA A 152 4.78 -1.54 16.56
C ALA A 152 5.18 -3.02 16.41
N GLN A 153 4.30 -3.93 16.84
CA GLN A 153 4.51 -5.38 16.73
C GLN A 153 4.55 -5.82 15.26
N PHE A 154 3.56 -5.41 14.46
CA PHE A 154 3.52 -5.70 13.02
C PHE A 154 4.81 -5.26 12.31
N ALA A 155 5.24 -4.01 12.54
CA ALA A 155 6.44 -3.47 11.93
C ALA A 155 7.70 -4.22 12.39
N GLN A 156 7.79 -4.56 13.68
CA GLN A 156 8.93 -5.31 14.23
C GLN A 156 9.04 -6.70 13.60
N ASP A 157 7.96 -7.48 13.62
CA ASP A 157 7.96 -8.85 13.12
C ASP A 157 8.25 -8.89 11.62
N THR A 158 7.55 -8.03 10.88
CA THR A 158 7.66 -8.01 9.42
C THR A 158 9.01 -7.48 8.95
N LEU A 159 9.52 -6.37 9.52
CA LEU A 159 10.84 -5.85 9.11
C LEU A 159 11.99 -6.74 9.55
N THR A 160 11.84 -7.52 10.64
CA THR A 160 12.81 -8.57 11.01
C THR A 160 12.84 -9.67 9.96
N ALA A 161 11.67 -10.11 9.48
CA ALA A 161 11.59 -11.11 8.43
C ALA A 161 12.16 -10.59 7.11
N VAL A 162 11.83 -9.36 6.70
CA VAL A 162 12.37 -8.69 5.51
C VAL A 162 13.90 -8.57 5.55
N ALA A 163 14.47 -8.27 6.72
CA ALA A 163 15.92 -8.15 6.89
C ALA A 163 16.67 -9.49 6.73
N THR A 164 16.00 -10.61 6.97
CA THR A 164 16.61 -11.95 7.06
C THR A 164 16.24 -12.85 5.88
N HIS A 165 15.19 -12.53 5.14
CA HIS A 165 14.69 -13.30 3.99
C HIS A 165 14.73 -12.45 2.71
N GLY A 166 14.80 -13.12 1.55
CA GLY A 166 14.74 -12.45 0.26
C GLY A 166 13.33 -11.95 -0.11
N PRO A 167 13.20 -11.25 -1.25
CA PRO A 167 11.93 -10.71 -1.74
C PRO A 167 10.81 -11.74 -1.92
N GLU A 168 11.12 -13.02 -2.08
CA GLU A 168 10.16 -14.12 -2.17
C GLU A 168 9.27 -14.28 -0.92
N TYR A 169 9.75 -13.79 0.23
CA TYR A 169 9.00 -13.82 1.48
C TYR A 169 7.96 -12.69 1.57
N ASP A 170 8.09 -11.63 0.77
CA ASP A 170 7.34 -10.39 0.95
C ASP A 170 5.81 -10.55 0.86
N GLN A 171 5.35 -11.56 0.15
CA GLN A 171 3.94 -11.88 0.02
C GLN A 171 3.29 -12.41 1.31
N SER A 172 4.07 -12.91 2.28
CA SER A 172 3.51 -13.58 3.46
C SER A 172 2.85 -12.63 4.45
N PHE A 173 3.14 -11.34 4.35
CA PHE A 173 2.64 -10.29 5.22
C PHE A 173 1.83 -9.23 4.46
N PHE A 174 1.38 -9.55 3.25
CA PHE A 174 0.54 -8.64 2.49
C PHE A 174 -0.78 -8.39 3.21
N GLU A 175 -1.10 -7.11 3.43
CA GLU A 175 -2.35 -6.66 4.04
C GLU A 175 -3.02 -5.62 3.13
N LEU A 176 -4.34 -5.73 2.99
CA LEU A 176 -5.16 -4.68 2.39
C LEU A 176 -5.72 -3.80 3.50
N LEU A 177 -5.47 -2.50 3.42
CA LEU A 177 -5.99 -1.51 4.34
C LEU A 177 -7.24 -0.86 3.76
N ILE A 178 -8.35 -0.89 4.50
CA ILE A 178 -9.62 -0.29 4.13
C ILE A 178 -10.25 0.23 5.42
N GLU A 179 -10.16 1.54 5.64
CA GLU A 179 -10.62 2.23 6.87
C GLU A 179 -11.75 3.23 6.65
#